data_AF-A0A522LEN6-F1
#
_entry.id   AF-A0A522LEN6-F1
#
_cell.length_a   1.000
_cell.length_b   1.000
_cell.length_c   1.000
_cell.angle_alpha   90.00
_cell.angle_beta   90.00
_cell.angle_gamma   90.00
#
_symmetry.space_group_name_H-M   'P 1'
#
loop_
_entity.id
_entity.type
_entity.pdbx_description
1 polymer ?
#
loop_
_entity_poly.entity_id
_entity_poly.type
_entity_poly.pdbx_seq_one_letter_code
_entity_poly.pdbx_strand_id
1 'polypeptide(L)'
;WLDAAILNHLVFKDIFGLDPENLKGLTYSHQAGQFIKEAGEDYSKIAFFLNPVKIEQIMAVALTGSKMPPKSTYFYPKVLSGLVINKINGD
;
A
#
# COMPACT_ATOMS: atom_id res chain seq x y z
N TRP A 1 3.52 13.96 -3.50
CA TRP A 1 2.46 12.95 -3.66
C TRP A 1 3.09 11.59 -3.83
N LEU A 2 2.45 10.55 -3.30
CA LEU A 2 2.90 9.16 -3.40
C LEU A 2 2.30 8.52 -4.64
N ASP A 3 3.03 7.65 -5.35
CA ASP A 3 2.50 6.90 -6.50
C ASP A 3 1.24 6.12 -6.13
N ALA A 4 1.21 5.53 -4.93
CA ALA A 4 0.03 4.85 -4.41
C ALA A 4 -1.18 5.79 -4.19
N ALA A 5 -0.93 7.06 -3.89
CA ALA A 5 -2.01 8.06 -3.77
C ALA A 5 -2.56 8.44 -5.15
N ILE A 6 -1.68 8.54 -6.15
CA ILE A 6 -2.08 8.79 -7.54
C ILE A 6 -2.90 7.61 -8.07
N LEU A 7 -2.44 6.37 -7.86
CA LEU A 7 -3.19 5.17 -8.25
C LEU A 7 -4.57 5.13 -7.58
N ASN A 8 -4.65 5.37 -6.27
CA ASN A 8 -5.92 5.28 -5.54
C ASN A 8 -6.91 6.40 -5.88
N HIS A 9 -6.45 7.64 -6.00
CA HIS A 9 -7.35 8.77 -6.23
C HIS A 9 -7.58 9.02 -7.71
N LEU A 10 -6.52 9.21 -8.49
CA LEU A 10 -6.69 9.56 -9.90
C LEU A 10 -7.14 8.36 -10.73
N VAL A 11 -6.46 7.22 -10.60
CA VAL A 11 -6.73 6.08 -11.49
C VAL A 11 -7.98 5.33 -11.05
N PHE A 12 -8.04 4.86 -9.80
CA PHE A 12 -9.21 4.11 -9.35
C PHE A 12 -10.45 5.00 -9.19
N LYS A 13 -10.38 6.09 -8.43
CA LYS A 13 -11.59 6.90 -8.15
C LYS A 13 -11.98 7.80 -9.32
N ASP A 14 -11.07 8.63 -9.84
CA ASP A 14 -11.45 9.65 -10.82
C ASP A 14 -11.63 9.07 -12.24
N ILE A 15 -10.72 8.19 -12.69
CA ILE A 15 -10.77 7.61 -14.05
C ILE A 15 -11.73 6.42 -14.11
N PHE A 16 -11.63 5.47 -13.18
CA PHE A 16 -12.45 4.25 -13.22
C PHE A 16 -13.75 4.32 -12.40
N GLY A 17 -13.93 5.33 -11.53
CA GLY A 17 -15.11 5.39 -10.65
C GLY A 17 -15.15 4.28 -9.60
N LEU A 18 -13.99 3.68 -9.29
CA LEU A 18 -13.84 2.54 -8.40
C LEU A 18 -13.33 2.98 -7.03
N ASP A 19 -13.91 2.42 -5.98
CA ASP A 19 -13.36 2.55 -4.64
C ASP A 19 -12.46 1.34 -4.30
N PRO A 20 -11.13 1.53 -4.23
CA PRO A 20 -10.20 0.43 -3.98
C PRO A 20 -10.40 -0.25 -2.62
N GLU A 21 -11.04 0.41 -1.65
CA GLU A 21 -11.36 -0.21 -0.36
C GLU A 21 -12.49 -1.24 -0.47
N ASN A 22 -13.36 -1.11 -1.46
CA ASN A 22 -14.53 -1.97 -1.69
C ASN A 22 -14.39 -2.87 -2.93
N LEU A 23 -13.24 -2.83 -3.61
CA LEU A 23 -13.02 -3.57 -4.84
C LEU A 23 -12.81 -5.06 -4.57
N LYS A 24 -13.79 -5.89 -4.96
CA LYS A 24 -13.64 -7.35 -4.92
C LYS A 24 -12.60 -7.80 -5.94
N GLY A 25 -11.65 -8.61 -5.50
CA GLY A 25 -10.59 -9.15 -6.36
C GLY A 25 -9.30 -8.30 -6.40
N LEU A 26 -9.24 -7.19 -5.68
CA LEU A 26 -7.99 -6.42 -5.53
C LEU A 26 -7.02 -7.16 -4.60
N THR A 27 -5.84 -7.50 -5.12
CA THR A 27 -4.78 -8.19 -4.37
C THR A 27 -3.49 -7.38 -4.34
N TYR A 28 -2.66 -7.62 -3.34
CA TYR A 28 -1.42 -6.89 -3.10
C TYR A 28 -0.29 -7.88 -2.83
N SER A 29 0.89 -7.64 -3.43
CA SER A 29 2.10 -8.42 -3.19
C SER A 29 3.32 -7.52 -3.26
N HIS A 30 4.32 -7.81 -2.43
CA HIS A 30 5.64 -7.20 -2.57
C HIS A 30 6.49 -7.90 -3.65
N GLN A 31 6.08 -9.08 -4.11
CA GLN A 31 6.79 -9.87 -5.12
C GLN A 31 6.18 -9.62 -6.50
N ALA A 32 6.91 -8.92 -7.36
CA ALA A 32 6.44 -8.58 -8.70
C ALA A 32 6.20 -9.81 -9.59
N GLY A 33 7.01 -10.87 -9.44
CA GLY A 33 6.99 -12.04 -10.31
C GLY A 33 5.63 -12.74 -10.39
N GLN A 34 4.88 -12.78 -9.28
CA GLN A 34 3.54 -13.36 -9.26
C GLN A 34 2.59 -12.61 -10.21
N PHE A 35 2.55 -11.28 -10.13
CA PHE A 35 1.62 -10.47 -10.93
C PHE A 35 2.05 -10.34 -12.39
N ILE A 36 3.35 -10.39 -12.68
CA ILE A 36 3.84 -10.46 -14.08
C ILE A 36 3.29 -11.73 -14.74
N LYS A 37 3.36 -12.87 -14.05
CA LYS A 37 2.81 -14.13 -14.56
C LYS A 37 1.30 -14.05 -14.73
N GLU A 38 0.57 -13.63 -13.69
CA GLU A 38 -0.89 -13.59 -13.72
C GLU A 38 -1.45 -12.66 -14.80
N ALA A 39 -0.89 -11.46 -14.96
CA ALA A 39 -1.32 -10.53 -16.00
C ALA A 39 -0.85 -10.93 -17.41
N GLY A 40 0.22 -11.72 -17.52
CA GLY A 40 0.69 -12.26 -18.80
C GLY A 40 -0.11 -13.46 -19.30
N GLU A 41 -0.73 -14.23 -18.39
CA GLU A 41 -1.51 -15.43 -18.72
C GLU A 41 -3.02 -15.14 -18.87
N ASP A 42 -3.54 -14.09 -18.25
CA ASP A 42 -4.96 -13.75 -18.20
C ASP A 42 -5.20 -12.28 -18.57
N TYR A 43 -5.74 -12.06 -19.78
CA TYR A 43 -6.05 -10.72 -20.31
C TYR A 43 -7.18 -9.99 -19.57
N SER A 44 -7.90 -10.65 -18.67
CA SER A 44 -8.90 -9.98 -17.82
C SER A 44 -8.29 -9.30 -16.59
N LYS A 45 -6.99 -9.52 -16.32
CA LYS A 45 -6.28 -8.98 -15.16
C LYS A 45 -5.41 -7.80 -15.51
N ILE A 46 -5.27 -6.88 -14.54
CA ILE A 46 -4.39 -5.72 -14.64
C ILE A 46 -3.48 -5.72 -13.41
N ALA A 47 -2.17 -5.52 -13.62
CA ALA A 47 -1.19 -5.37 -12.56
C ALA A 47 -0.59 -3.97 -12.59
N PHE A 48 -0.52 -3.31 -11.43
CA PHE A 48 0.12 -2.01 -11.26
C PHE A 48 1.43 -2.19 -10.48
N PHE A 49 2.53 -1.70 -11.04
CA PHE A 49 3.85 -1.69 -10.40
C PHE A 49 4.21 -0.24 -10.08
N LEU A 50 4.43 0.05 -8.80
CA LEU A 50 4.68 1.39 -8.31
C LEU A 50 6.12 1.54 -7.86
N ASN A 51 6.65 2.76 -7.91
CA ASN A 51 7.96 3.03 -7.32
C ASN A 51 7.90 2.81 -5.80
N PRO A 52 8.96 2.25 -5.20
CA PRO A 52 9.04 2.12 -3.76
C PRO A 52 8.99 3.49 -3.10
N VAL A 53 8.21 3.60 -2.02
CA VAL A 53 8.11 4.83 -1.24
C VAL A 53 9.41 5.04 -0.48
N LYS A 54 10.00 6.23 -0.63
CA LYS A 54 11.23 6.62 0.10
C LYS A 54 10.91 7.00 1.54
N ILE A 55 11.85 6.80 2.45
CA ILE A 55 11.66 7.08 3.87
C ILE A 55 11.32 8.56 4.13
N GLU A 56 11.90 9.47 3.36
CA GLU A 56 11.66 10.91 3.46
C GLU A 56 10.21 11.25 3.12
N GLN A 57 9.61 10.53 2.16
CA GLN A 57 8.20 10.71 1.80
C GLN A 57 7.27 10.21 2.90
N ILE A 58 7.61 9.10 3.55
CA ILE A 58 6.86 8.56 4.70
C ILE A 58 6.90 9.58 5.85
N MET A 59 8.08 10.10 6.17
CA MET A 59 8.25 11.12 7.21
C MET A 59 7.47 12.38 6.90
N ALA A 60 7.54 12.88 5.65
CA ALA A 60 6.81 14.08 5.24
C ALA A 60 5.29 13.91 5.43
N VAL A 61 4.73 12.76 5.06
CA VAL A 61 3.29 12.47 5.27
C VAL A 61 2.95 12.45 6.76
N ALA A 62 3.74 11.76 7.58
CA ALA A 62 3.52 11.67 9.03
C ALA A 62 3.58 13.04 9.73
N LEU A 63 4.55 13.88 9.37
CA LEU A 63 4.74 15.21 9.95
C LEU A 63 3.58 16.17 9.64
N THR A 64 2.84 15.93 8.56
CA THR A 64 1.63 16.71 8.22
C THR A 64 0.37 16.23 8.96
N GLY A 65 0.45 15.17 9.75
CA GLY A 65 -0.72 14.51 10.35
C GLY A 65 -1.59 13.77 9.33
N SER A 66 -1.13 13.62 8.09
CA SER A 66 -1.85 12.94 7.01
C SER A 66 -1.67 11.43 7.08
N LYS A 67 -2.58 10.70 6.44
CA LYS A 67 -2.50 9.24 6.31
C LYS A 67 -1.96 8.84 4.95
N MET A 68 -1.13 7.80 4.94
CA MET A 68 -0.75 7.14 3.69
C MET A 68 -1.92 6.28 3.16
N PRO A 69 -2.04 6.11 1.83
CA PRO A 69 -2.98 5.16 1.26
C PRO A 69 -2.73 3.73 1.80
N PRO A 70 -3.78 2.90 1.91
CA PRO A 70 -3.63 1.53 2.40
C PRO A 70 -2.66 0.73 1.53
N LYS A 71 -1.88 -0.16 2.18
CA LYS A 71 -0.94 -1.11 1.52
C LYS A 71 0.11 -0.45 0.60
N SER A 72 0.45 0.83 0.86
CA SER A 72 1.40 1.61 0.05
C SER A 72 2.88 1.39 0.39
N THR A 73 3.20 0.71 1.50
CA THR A 73 4.58 0.42 1.94
C THR A 73 4.71 -0.99 2.49
N TYR A 74 5.85 -1.63 2.25
CA TYR A 74 6.24 -2.90 2.85
C TYR A 74 7.60 -2.74 3.56
N PHE A 75 7.62 -2.81 4.89
CA PHE A 75 8.85 -2.73 5.67
C PHE A 75 9.48 -4.12 5.83
N TYR A 76 10.76 -4.24 5.46
CA TYR A 76 11.52 -5.47 5.58
C TYR A 76 12.92 -5.22 6.19
N PRO A 77 13.37 -6.05 7.16
CA PRO A 77 12.57 -7.05 7.88
C PRO A 77 11.45 -6.38 8.68
N LYS A 78 10.34 -7.10 8.90
CA LYS A 78 9.31 -6.60 9.83
C LYS A 78 9.96 -6.43 11.19
N VAL A 79 9.80 -5.25 11.77
CA VAL A 79 10.27 -4.97 13.13
C VAL A 79 9.66 -6.03 14.05
N LEU A 80 10.50 -6.74 14.80
CA LEU A 80 10.09 -7.66 15.86
C LEU A 80 9.46 -6.85 17.00
N SER A 81 8.29 -6.29 16.75
CA SER A 81 7.50 -5.53 17.71
C SER A 81 6.34 -6.40 18.16
N GLY A 82 6.00 -6.36 19.46
CA GLY A 82 4.90 -7.13 20.04
C GLY A 82 5.28 -8.15 21.11
N LEU A 83 6.58 -8.38 21.40
CA LEU A 83 7.01 -9.24 22.52
C LEU A 83 7.16 -8.51 23.86
N VAL A 84 7.21 -7.17 23.85
CA VAL A 84 7.33 -6.36 25.07
C VAL A 84 6.05 -5.56 25.25
N ILE A 85 5.16 -6.07 26.10
CA ILE A 85 4.05 -5.29 26.64
C ILE A 85 4.57 -4.60 27.90
N ASN A 86 4.71 -3.28 27.87
CA ASN A 86 4.92 -2.52 29.10
C ASN A 86 3.61 -2.50 29.89
N LYS A 87 3.58 -3.05 31.10
CA LYS A 87 2.40 -2.92 31.97
C LYS A 87 2.21 -1.44 32.29
N ILE A 88 1.13 -0.84 31.79
CA ILE A 88 0.68 0.45 32.30
C ILE A 88 0.06 0.14 33.66
N ASN A 89 0.81 0.34 34.74
CA ASN A 89 0.23 0.36 36.07
C ASN A 89 -0.60 1.64 36.15
N GLY A 90 -1.92 1.48 36.18
CA GLY A 90 -2.83 2.57 36.55
C GLY A 90 -2.79 2.70 38.07
N ASP A 91 -2.44 3.90 38.55
CA ASP A 91 -2.84 4.36 39.88
C ASP A 91 -4.32 4.77 39.86
#